data_AF-A0AAX3NVM0-F1
#
_entry.id   AF-A0AAX3NVM0-F1
#
_cell.length_a   1.000
_cell.length_b   1.000
_cell.length_c   1.000
_cell.angle_alpha   90.00
_cell.angle_beta   90.00
_cell.angle_gamma   90.00
#
_symmetry.space_group_name_H-M   'P 1'
#
loop_
_entity.id
_entity.type
_entity.pdbx_description
1 polymer ?
#
loop_
_entity_poly.entity_id
_entity_poly.type
_entity_poly.pdbx_seq_one_letter_code
_entity_poly.pdbx_strand_id
1 'polypeptide(L)'
;MIYDFPLNEKSRTYLRLESLFSQIRDNLESEQSWAHIAFFKGLFDLQELLERGDLRADLIKDLERLGQRLSHWASLPDVDLEQIKQMQQESSQLSRNLLNSPRPGARLKEDRLLGSIRQRFSIPGGLCAFDVPQLHHWLGTPAITRHQQMQGWLSDINLLMNAITLLLRLWRESGSFSEQVASNGFFQDTAESAELIRIKLPGNLFCYPTLSGHKNRFALRFLPAAEQPIGDVTFQLACC
;
A
#
# COMPACT_ATOMS: atom_id res chain seq x y z
N MET A 1 1.17 -3.74 17.94
CA MET A 1 1.12 -4.02 16.49
C MET A 1 -0.15 -3.41 15.92
N ILE A 2 -0.16 -2.97 14.66
CA ILE A 2 -1.35 -2.41 13.98
C ILE A 2 -1.64 -3.27 12.75
N TYR A 3 -2.91 -3.64 12.56
CA TYR A 3 -3.41 -4.39 11.40
C TYR A 3 -4.42 -3.51 10.65
N ASP A 4 -4.15 -3.29 9.37
CA ASP A 4 -5.02 -2.53 8.48
C ASP A 4 -5.80 -3.52 7.58
N PHE A 5 -7.12 -3.56 7.72
CA PHE A 5 -8.01 -4.43 6.95
C PHE A 5 -8.81 -3.63 5.92
N PRO A 6 -8.72 -3.97 4.62
CA PRO A 6 -9.49 -3.31 3.59
C PRO A 6 -10.96 -3.76 3.63
N LEU A 7 -11.88 -2.81 3.52
CA LEU A 7 -13.32 -3.08 3.46
C LEU A 7 -13.86 -3.30 2.04
N ASN A 8 -13.07 -3.01 1.01
CA ASN A 8 -13.44 -3.23 -0.39
C ASN A 8 -12.22 -3.55 -1.27
N GLU A 9 -12.44 -3.91 -2.54
CA GLU A 9 -11.35 -4.31 -3.44
C GLU A 9 -10.40 -3.15 -3.78
N LYS A 10 -10.92 -1.92 -3.77
CA LYS A 10 -10.12 -0.73 -4.06
C LYS A 10 -9.16 -0.42 -2.91
N SER A 11 -9.64 -0.40 -1.66
CA SER A 11 -8.78 -0.27 -0.48
C SER A 11 -7.78 -1.43 -0.38
N ARG A 12 -8.20 -2.66 -0.72
CA ARG A 12 -7.29 -3.82 -0.81
C ARG A 12 -6.17 -3.60 -1.82
N THR A 13 -6.47 -3.05 -2.98
CA THR A 13 -5.48 -2.74 -4.01
C THR A 13 -4.50 -1.67 -3.55
N TYR A 14 -4.98 -0.59 -2.91
CA TYR A 14 -4.10 0.45 -2.38
C TYR A 14 -3.15 -0.06 -1.27
N LEU A 15 -3.63 -0.88 -0.34
CA LEU A 15 -2.76 -1.48 0.68
C LEU A 15 -1.71 -2.43 0.08
N ARG A 16 -2.07 -3.22 -0.94
CA ARG A 16 -1.11 -4.06 -1.67
C ARG A 16 -0.03 -3.21 -2.35
N LEU A 17 -0.44 -2.13 -3.00
CA LEU A 17 0.49 -1.20 -3.65
C LEU A 17 1.41 -0.52 -2.63
N GLU A 18 0.90 -0.08 -1.48
CA GLU A 18 1.72 0.48 -0.41
C GLU A 18 2.79 -0.50 0.10
N SER A 19 2.42 -1.77 0.30
CA SER A 19 3.37 -2.82 0.68
C SER A 19 4.47 -2.99 -0.36
N LEU A 20 4.12 -2.99 -1.65
CA LEU A 20 5.09 -3.07 -2.75
C LEU A 20 5.98 -1.82 -2.79
N PHE A 21 5.44 -0.63 -2.52
CA PHE A 21 6.22 0.60 -2.46
C PHE A 21 7.26 0.58 -1.34
N SER A 22 6.93 0.00 -0.18
CA SER A 22 7.92 -0.21 0.88
C SER A 22 9.02 -1.16 0.41
N GLN A 23 8.65 -2.35 -0.08
CA GLN A 23 9.61 -3.35 -0.56
C GLN A 23 10.53 -2.77 -1.64
N ILE A 24 9.99 -2.03 -2.60
CA ILE A 24 10.78 -1.40 -3.67
C ILE A 24 11.77 -0.39 -3.09
N ARG A 25 11.31 0.52 -2.22
CA ARG A 25 12.17 1.56 -1.62
C ARG A 25 13.27 0.98 -0.74
N ASP A 26 12.94 0.01 0.11
CA ASP A 26 13.90 -0.63 1.02
C ASP A 26 15.03 -1.33 0.25
N ASN A 27 14.71 -1.88 -0.93
CA ASN A 27 15.69 -2.59 -1.78
C ASN A 27 16.40 -1.69 -2.79
N LEU A 28 15.85 -0.51 -3.11
CA LEU A 28 16.47 0.49 -3.99
C LEU A 28 17.76 1.07 -3.38
N GLU A 29 17.74 1.30 -2.07
CA GLU A 29 18.85 1.90 -1.30
C GLU A 29 19.93 0.89 -0.89
N SER A 30 19.68 -0.41 -1.10
CA SER A 30 20.62 -1.47 -0.71
C SER A 30 21.71 -1.66 -1.75
N GLU A 31 22.95 -1.87 -1.29
CA GLU A 31 24.09 -2.23 -2.16
C GLU A 31 24.17 -3.74 -2.45
N GLN A 32 23.39 -4.56 -1.73
CA GLN A 32 23.43 -6.01 -1.86
C GLN A 32 22.76 -6.49 -3.15
N SER A 33 23.43 -7.35 -3.90
CA SER A 33 22.87 -7.90 -5.16
C SER A 33 21.53 -8.61 -4.98
N TRP A 34 21.34 -9.32 -3.86
CA TRP A 34 20.07 -9.99 -3.55
C TRP A 34 18.92 -9.03 -3.25
N ALA A 35 19.21 -7.83 -2.73
CA ALA A 35 18.20 -6.80 -2.57
C ALA A 35 17.66 -6.35 -3.93
N HIS A 36 18.52 -6.24 -4.95
CA HIS A 36 18.07 -5.86 -6.30
C HIS A 36 17.19 -6.93 -6.95
N ILE A 37 17.35 -8.21 -6.60
CA ILE A 37 16.39 -9.26 -6.98
C ILE A 37 15.03 -9.00 -6.33
N ALA A 38 15.00 -8.66 -5.05
CA ALA A 38 13.75 -8.31 -4.35
C ALA A 38 13.11 -7.02 -4.89
N PHE A 39 13.91 -6.05 -5.33
CA PHE A 39 13.46 -4.86 -6.06
C PHE A 39 12.75 -5.23 -7.35
N PHE A 40 13.37 -6.05 -8.23
CA PHE A 40 12.76 -6.47 -9.48
C PHE A 40 11.46 -7.24 -9.26
N LYS A 41 11.41 -8.12 -8.25
CA LYS A 41 10.18 -8.82 -7.89
C LYS A 41 9.06 -7.84 -7.53
N GLY A 42 9.35 -6.88 -6.63
CA GLY A 42 8.38 -5.84 -6.27
C GLY A 42 7.94 -4.98 -7.47
N LEU A 43 8.88 -4.64 -8.37
CA LEU A 43 8.61 -3.89 -9.59
C LEU A 43 7.70 -4.65 -10.56
N PHE A 44 7.91 -5.97 -10.75
CA PHE A 44 7.06 -6.78 -11.62
C PHE A 44 5.68 -7.05 -11.03
N ASP A 45 5.58 -7.27 -9.72
CA ASP A 45 4.29 -7.36 -9.02
C ASP A 45 3.52 -6.04 -9.13
N LEU A 46 4.21 -4.90 -9.03
CA LEU A 46 3.64 -3.57 -9.25
C LEU A 46 3.13 -3.40 -10.68
N GLN A 47 3.92 -3.77 -11.70
CA GLN A 47 3.46 -3.74 -13.09
C GLN A 47 2.19 -4.55 -13.31
N GLU A 48 2.12 -5.74 -12.72
CA GLU A 48 0.94 -6.61 -12.85
C GLU A 48 -0.31 -5.97 -12.22
N LEU A 49 -0.18 -5.31 -11.07
CA LEU A 49 -1.30 -4.58 -10.46
C LEU A 49 -1.72 -3.37 -11.31
N LEU A 50 -0.78 -2.64 -11.91
CA LEU A 50 -1.08 -1.50 -12.80
C LEU A 50 -1.79 -1.91 -14.10
N GLU A 51 -1.70 -3.18 -14.49
CA GLU A 51 -2.33 -3.72 -15.70
C GLU A 51 -3.79 -4.14 -15.48
N ARG A 52 -4.19 -4.46 -14.24
CA ARG A 52 -5.49 -5.07 -13.90
C ARG A 52 -6.68 -4.10 -13.81
N GLY A 53 -6.46 -2.79 -13.94
CA GLY A 53 -7.54 -1.78 -13.90
C GLY A 53 -7.06 -0.36 -14.19
N ASP A 54 -7.99 0.60 -14.26
CA ASP A 54 -7.66 2.03 -14.41
C ASP A 54 -7.45 2.69 -13.04
N LEU A 55 -6.38 2.27 -12.37
CA LEU A 55 -5.99 2.74 -11.05
C LEU A 55 -5.84 4.27 -11.00
N ARG A 56 -5.38 4.88 -12.11
CA ARG A 56 -5.17 6.32 -12.20
C ARG A 56 -6.50 7.06 -12.12
N ALA A 57 -7.50 6.65 -12.90
CA ALA A 57 -8.82 7.28 -12.88
C ALA A 57 -9.51 7.13 -11.52
N ASP A 58 -9.41 5.95 -10.89
CA ASP A 58 -9.98 5.72 -9.57
C ASP A 58 -9.30 6.56 -8.49
N LEU A 59 -7.97 6.67 -8.54
CA LEU A 59 -7.20 7.47 -7.59
C LEU A 59 -7.51 8.97 -7.72
N ILE A 60 -7.68 9.49 -8.93
CA ILE A 60 -8.09 10.88 -9.16
C ILE A 60 -9.43 11.17 -8.46
N LYS A 61 -10.43 10.31 -8.67
CA LYS A 61 -11.76 10.44 -8.04
C LYS A 61 -11.69 10.37 -6.52
N ASP A 62 -10.84 9.51 -5.97
CA ASP A 62 -10.68 9.38 -4.53
C ASP A 62 -9.96 10.57 -3.89
N LEU A 63 -8.97 11.16 -4.58
CA LEU A 63 -8.33 12.41 -4.15
C LEU A 63 -9.33 13.58 -4.16
N GLU A 64 -10.20 13.66 -5.18
CA GLU A 64 -11.26 14.66 -5.25
C GLU A 64 -12.28 14.50 -4.12
N ARG A 65 -12.75 13.26 -3.88
CA ARG A 65 -13.65 12.94 -2.76
C ARG A 65 -13.03 13.30 -1.42
N LEU A 66 -11.73 13.05 -1.27
CA LEU A 66 -10.98 13.42 -0.08
C LEU A 66 -10.91 14.94 0.09
N GLY A 67 -10.70 15.70 -0.98
CA GLY A 67 -10.75 17.17 -0.94
C GLY A 67 -12.12 17.70 -0.47
N GLN A 68 -13.21 17.05 -0.88
CA GLN A 68 -14.56 17.38 -0.41
C GLN A 68 -14.74 17.07 1.08
N ARG A 69 -14.23 15.93 1.57
CA ARG A 69 -14.26 15.57 3.00
C ARG A 69 -13.47 16.57 3.85
N LEU A 70 -12.27 16.95 3.42
CA LEU A 70 -11.47 17.98 4.08
C LEU A 70 -12.18 19.34 4.14
N SER A 71 -12.91 19.70 3.08
CA SER A 71 -13.72 20.93 3.06
C SER A 71 -14.84 20.90 4.11
N HIS A 72 -15.44 19.74 4.33
CA HIS A 72 -16.43 19.58 5.40
C HIS A 72 -15.78 19.70 6.79
N TRP A 73 -14.61 19.08 7.02
CA TRP A 73 -13.90 19.21 8.29
C TRP A 73 -13.47 20.65 8.60
N ALA A 74 -13.06 21.42 7.59
CA ALA A 74 -12.74 22.83 7.74
C ALA A 74 -13.92 23.69 8.26
N SER A 75 -15.16 23.18 8.17
CA SER A 75 -16.36 23.87 8.69
C SER A 75 -16.66 23.57 10.16
N LEU A 76 -15.97 22.60 10.78
CA LEU A 76 -16.16 22.22 12.18
C LEU A 76 -15.38 23.16 13.12
N PRO A 77 -15.87 23.37 14.36
CA PRO A 77 -15.13 24.13 15.37
C PRO A 77 -13.88 23.36 15.84
N ASP A 78 -12.88 24.09 16.34
CA ASP A 78 -11.64 23.56 16.95
C ASP A 78 -10.74 22.71 16.03
N VAL A 79 -10.79 22.95 14.72
CA VAL A 79 -9.91 22.29 13.74
C VAL A 79 -8.68 23.14 13.38
N ASP A 80 -7.57 22.46 13.06
CA ASP A 80 -6.39 23.11 12.49
C ASP A 80 -6.63 23.43 11.01
N LEU A 81 -7.05 24.67 10.74
CA LEU A 81 -7.35 25.17 9.40
C LEU A 81 -6.10 25.26 8.51
N GLU A 82 -4.91 25.42 9.07
CA GLU A 82 -3.68 25.51 8.27
C GLU A 82 -3.31 24.12 7.75
N GLN A 83 -3.33 23.11 8.62
CA GLN A 83 -3.07 21.73 8.25
C GLN A 83 -4.08 21.22 7.20
N ILE A 84 -5.39 21.51 7.39
CA ILE A 84 -6.42 21.12 6.42
C ILE A 84 -6.18 21.78 5.06
N LYS A 85 -5.84 23.06 5.01
CA LYS A 85 -5.53 23.76 3.75
C LYS A 85 -4.33 23.16 3.04
N GLN A 86 -3.28 22.80 3.79
CA GLN A 86 -2.11 22.13 3.23
C GLN A 86 -2.48 20.78 2.58
N MET A 87 -3.26 19.96 3.29
CA MET A 87 -3.73 18.66 2.77
C MET A 87 -4.63 18.81 1.53
N GLN A 88 -5.50 19.83 1.51
CA GLN A 88 -6.34 20.15 0.34
C GLN A 88 -5.50 20.55 -0.88
N GLN A 89 -4.49 21.40 -0.68
CA GLN A 89 -3.57 21.81 -1.74
C GLN A 89 -2.78 20.62 -2.28
N GLU A 90 -2.24 19.78 -1.39
CA GLU A 90 -1.48 18.57 -1.73
C GLU A 90 -2.34 17.61 -2.57
N SER A 91 -3.55 17.28 -2.10
CA SER A 91 -4.49 16.41 -2.81
C SER A 91 -4.88 16.98 -4.19
N SER A 92 -5.22 18.27 -4.25
CA SER A 92 -5.61 18.93 -5.51
C SER A 92 -4.46 19.02 -6.51
N GLN A 93 -3.22 19.17 -6.03
CA GLN A 93 -2.04 19.19 -6.90
C GLN A 93 -1.74 17.79 -7.45
N LEU A 94 -1.79 16.76 -6.60
CA LEU A 94 -1.57 15.38 -7.04
C LEU A 94 -2.63 14.92 -8.03
N SER A 95 -3.91 15.24 -7.80
CA SER A 95 -4.99 14.94 -8.75
C SER A 95 -4.75 15.58 -10.11
N ARG A 96 -4.43 16.89 -10.15
CA ARG A 96 -4.11 17.61 -11.39
C ARG A 96 -2.86 17.06 -12.10
N ASN A 97 -1.82 16.74 -11.34
CA ASN A 97 -0.61 16.14 -11.91
C ASN A 97 -0.91 14.76 -12.51
N LEU A 98 -1.70 13.93 -11.82
CA LEU A 98 -2.08 12.60 -12.30
C LEU A 98 -2.87 12.67 -13.60
N LEU A 99 -3.81 13.61 -13.70
CA LEU A 99 -4.61 13.83 -14.90
C LEU A 99 -3.73 14.13 -16.14
N ASN A 100 -2.67 14.92 -15.95
CA ASN A 100 -1.75 15.32 -17.01
C ASN A 100 -0.57 14.36 -17.22
N SER A 101 -0.44 13.33 -16.38
CA SER A 101 0.65 12.36 -16.46
C SER A 101 0.38 11.26 -17.50
N PRO A 102 1.42 10.68 -18.12
CA PRO A 102 1.25 9.47 -18.93
C PRO A 102 0.73 8.31 -18.07
N ARG A 103 0.33 7.21 -18.72
CA ARG A 103 -0.11 6.01 -18.00
C ARG A 103 1.03 5.51 -17.10
N PRO A 104 0.80 5.29 -15.78
CA PRO A 104 1.83 4.80 -14.87
C PRO A 104 2.43 3.48 -15.35
N GLY A 105 3.76 3.38 -15.32
CA GLY A 105 4.50 2.19 -15.73
C GLY A 105 4.55 1.94 -17.23
N ALA A 106 4.13 2.89 -18.08
CA ALA A 106 4.23 2.76 -19.53
C ALA A 106 5.69 2.56 -19.99
N ARG A 107 6.63 3.31 -19.40
CA ARG A 107 8.05 3.22 -19.78
C ARG A 107 8.68 1.90 -19.40
N LEU A 108 8.21 1.30 -18.30
CA LEU A 108 8.75 0.01 -17.87
C LEU A 108 8.50 -1.11 -18.88
N LYS A 109 7.46 -1.01 -19.71
CA LYS A 109 7.15 -2.00 -20.75
C LYS A 109 8.08 -1.91 -21.94
N GLU A 110 8.66 -0.73 -22.17
CA GLU A 110 9.57 -0.44 -23.28
C GLU A 110 11.02 -0.75 -22.91
N ASP A 111 11.32 -0.95 -21.62
CA ASP A 111 12.67 -1.27 -21.16
C ASP A 111 13.09 -2.68 -21.57
N ARG A 112 14.21 -2.75 -22.29
CA ARG A 112 14.75 -4.00 -22.85
C ARG A 112 15.17 -5.00 -21.76
N LEU A 113 15.78 -4.53 -20.68
CA LEU A 113 16.22 -5.43 -19.59
C LEU A 113 15.00 -5.99 -18.88
N LEU A 114 14.09 -5.12 -18.43
CA LEU A 114 12.85 -5.51 -17.74
C LEU A 114 12.03 -6.49 -18.57
N GLY A 115 11.79 -6.18 -19.85
CA GLY A 115 11.04 -7.04 -20.76
C GLY A 115 11.69 -8.43 -20.94
N SER A 116 13.02 -8.50 -20.98
CA SER A 116 13.74 -9.77 -21.17
C SER A 116 13.76 -10.68 -19.95
N ILE A 117 13.62 -10.13 -18.73
CA ILE A 117 13.74 -10.90 -17.48
C ILE A 117 12.40 -11.14 -16.78
N ARG A 118 11.35 -10.36 -17.08
CA ARG A 118 10.05 -10.40 -16.37
C ARG A 118 9.49 -11.81 -16.21
N GLN A 119 9.40 -12.58 -17.30
CA GLN A 119 8.84 -13.94 -17.27
C GLN A 119 9.67 -14.93 -16.43
N ARG A 120 10.97 -14.68 -16.27
CA ARG A 120 11.87 -15.55 -15.50
C ARG A 120 11.65 -15.44 -14.00
N PHE A 121 11.15 -14.30 -13.51
CA PHE A 121 10.81 -14.10 -12.10
C PHE A 121 9.62 -14.95 -11.63
N SER A 122 8.80 -15.45 -12.54
CA SER A 122 7.69 -16.36 -12.24
C SER A 122 8.11 -17.84 -12.18
N ILE A 123 9.35 -18.17 -12.56
CA ILE A 123 9.85 -19.55 -12.62
C ILE A 123 10.65 -19.85 -11.34
N PRO A 124 10.28 -20.87 -10.54
CA PRO A 124 11.09 -21.31 -9.41
C PRO A 124 12.52 -21.66 -9.86
N GLY A 125 13.52 -21.01 -9.26
CA GLY A 125 14.93 -21.20 -9.64
C GLY A 125 15.34 -20.58 -11.00
N GLY A 126 14.44 -19.88 -11.70
CA GLY A 126 14.68 -19.35 -13.06
C GLY A 126 15.60 -18.11 -13.14
N LEU A 127 16.24 -17.73 -12.02
CA LEU A 127 17.15 -16.58 -11.92
C LEU A 127 18.62 -16.99 -11.92
N CYS A 128 18.92 -18.24 -12.30
CA CYS A 128 20.28 -18.72 -12.43
C CYS A 128 21.05 -17.94 -13.51
N ALA A 129 22.36 -17.80 -13.32
CA ALA A 129 23.22 -17.01 -14.23
C ALA A 129 23.18 -17.48 -15.69
N PHE A 130 22.95 -18.78 -15.91
CA PHE A 130 22.82 -19.36 -17.24
C PHE A 130 21.46 -19.09 -17.90
N ASP A 131 20.40 -18.81 -17.13
CA ASP A 131 19.05 -18.53 -17.64
C ASP A 131 18.81 -17.03 -17.89
N VAL A 132 19.45 -16.18 -17.07
CA VAL A 132 19.33 -14.71 -17.12
C VAL A 132 20.71 -14.03 -17.10
N PRO A 133 21.60 -14.32 -18.07
CA PRO A 133 22.95 -13.75 -18.10
C PRO A 133 22.95 -12.21 -18.14
N GLN A 134 21.93 -11.60 -18.76
CA GLN A 134 21.74 -10.15 -18.80
C GLN A 134 21.48 -9.54 -17.42
N LEU A 135 20.77 -10.25 -16.53
CA LEU A 135 20.52 -9.80 -15.16
C LEU A 135 21.80 -9.88 -14.34
N HIS A 136 22.56 -10.97 -14.44
CA HIS A 136 23.82 -11.14 -13.73
C HIS A 136 24.89 -10.15 -14.20
N HIS A 137 24.93 -9.87 -15.51
CA HIS A 137 25.75 -8.79 -16.03
C HIS A 137 25.35 -7.44 -15.43
N TRP A 138 24.05 -7.11 -15.43
CA TRP A 138 23.54 -5.87 -14.84
C TRP A 138 23.89 -5.75 -13.35
N LEU A 139 23.74 -6.81 -12.56
CA LEU A 139 24.10 -6.85 -11.14
C LEU A 139 25.59 -6.60 -10.90
N GLY A 140 26.45 -6.93 -11.85
CA GLY A 140 27.90 -6.68 -11.80
C GLY A 140 28.31 -5.26 -12.21
N THR A 141 27.41 -4.42 -12.74
CA THR A 141 27.72 -3.03 -13.09
C THR A 141 27.92 -2.16 -11.83
N PRO A 142 28.53 -0.96 -11.90
CA PRO A 142 28.71 -0.11 -10.72
C PRO A 142 27.38 0.23 -10.00
N ALA A 143 27.39 0.30 -8.66
CA ALA A 143 26.19 0.55 -7.86
C ALA A 143 25.47 1.85 -8.25
N ILE A 144 26.23 2.92 -8.54
CA ILE A 144 25.69 4.21 -9.03
C ILE A 144 24.88 4.02 -10.32
N THR A 145 25.38 3.22 -11.27
CA THR A 145 24.68 2.96 -12.53
C THR A 145 23.39 2.20 -12.29
N ARG A 146 23.41 1.16 -11.44
CA ARG A 146 22.22 0.39 -11.08
C ARG A 146 21.17 1.27 -10.41
N HIS A 147 21.59 2.08 -9.43
CA HIS A 147 20.69 2.96 -8.70
C HIS A 147 20.03 4.01 -9.61
N GLN A 148 20.80 4.65 -10.50
CA GLN A 148 20.26 5.59 -11.49
C GLN A 148 19.22 4.93 -12.41
N GLN A 149 19.48 3.71 -12.87
CA GLN A 149 18.53 2.97 -13.72
C GLN A 149 17.25 2.60 -12.96
N MET A 150 17.38 2.12 -11.72
CA MET A 150 16.23 1.79 -10.87
C MET A 150 15.37 3.03 -10.56
N GLN A 151 16.00 4.17 -10.23
CA GLN A 151 15.28 5.44 -10.08
C GLN A 151 14.60 5.88 -11.38
N GLY A 152 15.28 5.69 -12.52
CA GLY A 152 14.71 5.95 -13.85
C GLY A 152 13.45 5.13 -14.12
N TRP A 153 13.45 3.84 -13.77
CA TRP A 153 12.28 2.97 -13.86
C TRP A 153 11.13 3.45 -12.97
N LEU A 154 11.39 3.92 -11.75
CA LEU A 154 10.33 4.41 -10.86
C LEU A 154 9.81 5.81 -11.20
N SER A 155 10.50 6.55 -12.07
CA SER A 155 10.20 7.97 -12.33
C SER A 155 8.76 8.23 -12.80
N ASP A 156 8.17 7.35 -13.61
CA ASP A 156 6.80 7.47 -14.11
C ASP A 156 5.73 6.89 -13.16
N ILE A 157 6.15 6.27 -12.05
CA ILE A 157 5.27 5.70 -11.02
C ILE A 157 5.32 6.50 -9.71
N ASN A 158 6.37 7.29 -9.48
CA ASN A 158 6.52 8.11 -8.26
C ASN A 158 5.29 8.99 -7.97
N LEU A 159 4.67 9.55 -9.01
CA LEU A 159 3.47 10.36 -8.84
C LEU A 159 2.29 9.55 -8.28
N LEU A 160 2.10 8.33 -8.79
CA LEU A 160 1.10 7.39 -8.28
C LEU A 160 1.42 6.96 -6.84
N MET A 161 2.70 6.67 -6.55
CA MET A 161 3.16 6.30 -5.20
C MET A 161 2.84 7.39 -4.19
N ASN A 162 3.14 8.65 -4.52
CA ASN A 162 2.89 9.81 -3.66
C ASN A 162 1.39 9.99 -3.41
N ALA A 163 0.57 9.88 -4.46
CA ALA A 163 -0.88 10.01 -4.36
C ALA A 163 -1.54 8.92 -3.50
N ILE A 164 -1.13 7.65 -3.67
CA ILE A 164 -1.65 6.55 -2.83
C ILE A 164 -1.16 6.69 -1.38
N THR A 165 0.10 7.08 -1.17
CA THR A 165 0.66 7.31 0.17
C THR A 165 -0.12 8.41 0.90
N LEU A 166 -0.41 9.52 0.23
CA LEU A 166 -1.23 10.60 0.77
C LEU A 166 -2.65 10.10 1.11
N LEU A 167 -3.30 9.43 0.15
CA LEU A 167 -4.67 8.95 0.33
C LEU A 167 -4.77 8.01 1.55
N LEU A 168 -3.88 7.02 1.66
CA LEU A 168 -3.86 6.07 2.77
C LEU A 168 -3.51 6.74 4.10
N ARG A 169 -2.59 7.72 4.11
CA ARG A 169 -2.31 8.53 5.31
C ARG A 169 -3.59 9.18 5.83
N LEU A 170 -4.33 9.83 4.95
CA LEU A 170 -5.52 10.58 5.33
C LEU A 170 -6.71 9.68 5.69
N TRP A 171 -6.86 8.50 5.06
CA TRP A 171 -7.80 7.48 5.53
C TRP A 171 -7.44 6.99 6.94
N ARG A 172 -6.16 6.80 7.22
CA ARG A 172 -5.73 6.39 8.57
C ARG A 172 -5.97 7.46 9.63
N GLU A 173 -5.90 8.73 9.24
CA GLU A 173 -6.13 9.89 10.11
C GLU A 173 -7.62 10.22 10.29
N SER A 174 -8.53 9.73 9.42
CA SER A 174 -9.98 9.93 9.59
C SER A 174 -10.61 9.10 10.71
N GLY A 175 -9.96 8.02 11.13
CA GLY A 175 -10.44 7.16 12.20
C GLY A 175 -9.74 7.41 13.53
N SER A 176 -10.51 7.44 14.61
CA SER A 176 -9.99 7.51 15.98
C SER A 176 -10.03 6.13 16.63
N PHE A 177 -8.93 5.75 17.31
CA PHE A 177 -8.88 4.49 18.05
C PHE A 177 -9.73 4.56 19.32
N SER A 178 -10.63 3.59 19.49
CA SER A 178 -11.42 3.35 20.69
C SER A 178 -11.09 1.99 21.28
N GLU A 179 -11.12 1.86 22.61
CA GLU A 179 -10.90 0.57 23.27
C GLU A 179 -12.13 -0.33 23.13
N GLN A 180 -11.90 -1.59 22.80
CA GLN A 180 -12.93 -2.60 22.57
C GLN A 180 -12.50 -3.93 23.20
N VAL A 181 -13.47 -4.80 23.46
CA VAL A 181 -13.24 -6.15 23.99
C VAL A 181 -13.92 -7.17 23.09
N ALA A 182 -13.15 -8.14 22.62
CA ALA A 182 -13.66 -9.30 21.88
C ALA A 182 -13.89 -10.45 22.86
N SER A 183 -15.16 -10.75 23.15
CA SER A 183 -15.53 -11.83 24.06
C SER A 183 -15.20 -13.18 23.46
N ASN A 184 -14.42 -14.01 24.16
CA ASN A 184 -13.90 -15.28 23.65
C ASN A 184 -13.27 -15.16 22.25
N GLY A 185 -12.55 -14.07 22.00
CA GLY A 185 -11.88 -13.82 20.73
C GLY A 185 -12.80 -13.44 19.56
N PHE A 186 -14.07 -13.11 19.81
CA PHE A 186 -15.01 -12.68 18.78
C PHE A 186 -15.55 -11.27 19.04
N PHE A 187 -15.60 -10.46 17.98
CA PHE A 187 -16.19 -9.12 18.00
C PHE A 187 -16.89 -8.85 16.67
N GLN A 188 -18.00 -8.12 16.69
CA GLN A 188 -18.72 -7.72 15.47
C GLN A 188 -19.25 -6.31 15.62
N ASP A 189 -19.23 -5.55 14.53
CA ASP A 189 -19.74 -4.18 14.49
C ASP A 189 -20.05 -3.76 13.05
N THR A 190 -20.53 -2.52 12.90
CA THR A 190 -20.80 -1.85 11.64
C THR A 190 -19.78 -0.74 11.37
N ALA A 191 -19.31 -0.66 10.12
CA ALA A 191 -18.47 0.42 9.63
C ALA A 191 -19.21 1.14 8.49
N GLU A 192 -19.78 2.31 8.78
CA GLU A 192 -20.44 3.13 7.77
C GLU A 192 -19.43 4.03 7.07
N SER A 193 -19.42 4.02 5.73
CA SER A 193 -18.58 4.88 4.88
C SER A 193 -17.05 4.79 5.11
N ALA A 194 -16.60 3.77 5.85
CA ALA A 194 -15.19 3.46 6.06
C ALA A 194 -14.61 2.70 4.86
N GLU A 195 -13.37 3.01 4.53
CA GLU A 195 -12.56 2.32 3.52
C GLU A 195 -11.65 1.26 4.18
N LEU A 196 -11.33 1.44 5.47
CA LEU A 196 -10.37 0.65 6.23
C LEU A 196 -10.84 0.40 7.68
N ILE A 197 -10.49 -0.77 8.22
CA ILE A 197 -10.56 -1.04 9.66
C ILE A 197 -9.14 -1.21 10.20
N ARG A 198 -8.81 -0.49 11.27
CA ARG A 198 -7.50 -0.57 11.92
C ARG A 198 -7.63 -1.17 13.30
N ILE A 199 -6.86 -2.23 13.55
CA ILE A 199 -6.83 -2.94 14.82
C ILE A 199 -5.45 -2.75 15.44
N LYS A 200 -5.40 -2.17 16.63
CA LYS A 200 -4.18 -2.08 17.42
C LYS A 200 -4.21 -3.08 18.57
N LEU A 201 -3.23 -3.98 18.57
CA LEU A 201 -3.05 -5.00 19.60
C LEU A 201 -1.78 -4.76 20.41
N PRO A 202 -1.84 -5.00 21.75
CA PRO A 202 -0.64 -5.16 22.56
C PRO A 202 0.29 -6.25 22.01
N GLY A 203 1.59 -5.99 21.98
CA GLY A 203 2.58 -6.91 21.39
C GLY A 203 2.85 -8.18 22.20
N ASN A 204 2.33 -8.26 23.43
CA ASN A 204 2.44 -9.41 24.32
C ASN A 204 1.30 -10.44 24.15
N LEU A 205 0.31 -10.16 23.28
CA LEU A 205 -0.76 -11.10 22.98
C LEU A 205 -0.31 -12.10 21.90
N PHE A 206 -0.46 -13.38 22.19
CA PHE A 206 -0.16 -14.48 21.26
C PHE A 206 -1.35 -14.81 20.35
N CYS A 207 -1.96 -13.78 19.75
CA CYS A 207 -3.07 -13.94 18.83
C CYS A 207 -2.98 -12.92 17.69
N TYR A 208 -3.65 -13.20 16.58
CA TYR A 208 -3.78 -12.26 15.46
C TYR A 208 -5.26 -12.12 15.05
N PRO A 209 -5.68 -10.94 14.57
CA PRO A 209 -7.03 -10.72 14.12
C PRO A 209 -7.20 -11.27 12.70
N THR A 210 -8.36 -11.85 12.45
CA THR A 210 -8.89 -12.09 11.10
C THR A 210 -10.18 -11.31 10.94
N LEU A 211 -10.37 -10.71 9.78
CA LEU A 211 -11.54 -9.90 9.48
C LEU A 211 -12.34 -10.54 8.36
N SER A 212 -13.63 -10.72 8.61
CA SER A 212 -14.63 -11.04 7.60
C SER A 212 -15.64 -9.90 7.51
N GLY A 213 -16.03 -9.52 6.30
CA GLY A 213 -16.93 -8.39 6.07
C GLY A 213 -18.02 -8.73 5.07
N HIS A 214 -19.22 -8.20 5.30
CA HIS A 214 -20.33 -8.25 4.36
C HIS A 214 -21.13 -6.94 4.42
N LYS A 215 -21.11 -6.19 3.30
CA LYS A 215 -21.66 -4.82 3.22
C LYS A 215 -21.00 -3.92 4.27
N ASN A 216 -21.79 -3.26 5.11
CA ASN A 216 -21.30 -2.35 6.15
C ASN A 216 -21.02 -3.07 7.48
N ARG A 217 -21.15 -4.41 7.55
CA ARG A 217 -20.89 -5.19 8.76
C ARG A 217 -19.58 -5.92 8.64
N PHE A 218 -18.87 -6.01 9.76
CA PHE A 218 -17.67 -6.82 9.86
C PHE A 218 -17.67 -7.64 11.15
N ALA A 219 -16.97 -8.76 11.11
CA ALA A 219 -16.70 -9.61 12.25
C ALA A 219 -15.19 -9.84 12.33
N LEU A 220 -14.66 -9.61 13.53
CA LEU A 220 -13.30 -9.90 13.92
C LEU A 220 -13.27 -11.22 14.68
N ARG A 221 -12.35 -12.08 14.28
CA ARG A 221 -12.02 -13.30 15.03
C ARG A 221 -10.54 -13.32 15.33
N PHE A 222 -10.20 -13.35 16.60
CA PHE A 222 -8.85 -13.55 17.07
C PHE A 222 -8.53 -15.04 17.01
N LEU A 223 -7.41 -15.38 16.37
CA LEU A 223 -6.90 -16.74 16.26
C LEU A 223 -5.57 -16.84 17.02
N PRO A 224 -5.32 -17.97 17.72
CA PRO A 224 -4.14 -18.04 18.56
C PRO A 224 -2.93 -18.34 17.69
N ALA A 225 -1.79 -17.74 18.03
CA ALA A 225 -0.52 -18.00 17.35
C ALA A 225 0.14 -19.31 17.84
N ALA A 226 -0.40 -19.92 18.90
CA ALA A 226 0.02 -21.18 19.50
C ALA A 226 -1.22 -21.97 19.95
N GLU A 227 -1.06 -23.13 20.58
CA GLU A 227 -2.19 -23.98 21.03
C GLU A 227 -2.98 -23.42 22.23
N GLN A 228 -2.71 -22.19 22.66
CA GLN A 228 -3.35 -21.59 23.83
C GLN A 228 -4.82 -21.21 23.53
N PRO A 229 -5.75 -21.49 24.46
CA PRO A 229 -7.14 -21.07 24.31
C PRO A 229 -7.25 -19.55 24.36
N ILE A 230 -8.09 -18.99 23.48
CA ILE A 230 -8.37 -17.55 23.46
C ILE A 230 -9.53 -17.25 24.41
N GLY A 231 -9.23 -16.44 25.43
CA GLY A 231 -10.24 -15.80 26.27
C GLY A 231 -10.69 -14.46 25.70
N ASP A 232 -11.07 -13.54 26.58
CA ASP A 232 -11.41 -12.18 26.18
C ASP A 232 -10.16 -11.41 25.74
N VAL A 233 -10.27 -10.69 24.62
CA VAL A 233 -9.16 -9.94 24.04
C VAL A 233 -9.49 -8.45 24.04
N THR A 234 -8.73 -7.65 24.80
CA THR A 234 -8.81 -6.18 24.75
C THR A 234 -7.94 -5.65 23.61
N PHE A 235 -8.49 -4.75 22.79
CA PHE A 235 -7.83 -4.17 21.63
C PHE A 235 -8.31 -2.74 21.38
N GLN A 236 -7.64 -2.00 20.49
CA GLN A 236 -8.15 -0.71 20.01
C GLN A 236 -8.60 -0.82 18.55
N LEU A 237 -9.77 -0.25 18.24
CA LEU A 237 -10.42 -0.25 16.93
C LEU A 237 -10.54 1.18 16.40
N ALA A 238 -10.18 1.39 15.14
CA ALA A 238 -10.55 2.59 14.38
C ALA A 238 -11.21 2.21 13.05
N CYS A 239 -12.36 2.80 12.76
CA CYS A 239 -13.02 2.74 11.45
C CYS A 239 -12.62 4.00 10.66
N CYS A 240 -11.99 3.80 9.51
CA CYS A 240 -11.23 4.79 8.75
C CYS A 240 -11.82 5.02 7.36
#